data_AF-A0A7S1E6D0-F1
#
_entry.id   AF-A0A7S1E6D0-F1
#
_cell.length_a   1.000
_cell.length_b   1.000
_cell.length_c   1.000
_cell.angle_alpha   90.00
_cell.angle_beta   90.00
_cell.angle_gamma   90.00
#
_symmetry.space_group_name_H-M   'P 1'
#
loop_
_entity.id
_entity.type
_entity.pdbx_description
1 polymer ?
#
loop_
_entity_poly.entity_id
_entity_poly.type
_entity_poly.pdbx_seq_one_letter_code
_entity_poly.pdbx_strand_id
1 'polypeptide(L)'
;FFDQGDVEADMGLPISPNCDRKTTDASDCQVGFIHFILIPSFKLLGQIIPRVEKQIVPILRKNLEYWKRLQDPTLEANSEPESVSSEESFDADGSYEAGLFQVGESPSLSDTSLERLFV
;
A
#
# COMPACT_ATOMS: atom_id res chain seq x y z
N PHE A 1 -8.60 5.36 -8.73
CA PHE A 1 -7.64 5.98 -9.66
C PHE A 1 -7.99 5.62 -11.10
N PHE A 2 -7.80 4.38 -11.55
CA PHE A 2 -8.02 4.06 -12.97
C PHE A 2 -9.46 4.28 -13.47
N ASP A 3 -10.47 4.01 -12.66
CA ASP A 3 -11.86 4.24 -13.05
C ASP A 3 -12.19 5.74 -13.16
N GLN A 4 -11.46 6.60 -12.44
CA GLN A 4 -11.52 8.06 -12.63
C GLN A 4 -10.85 8.44 -13.96
N GLY A 5 -9.70 7.84 -14.29
CA GLY A 5 -8.98 8.11 -15.54
C GLY A 5 -9.75 7.65 -16.79
N ASP A 6 -10.50 6.55 -16.69
CA ASP A 6 -11.40 6.11 -17.75
C ASP A 6 -12.56 7.11 -17.94
N VAL A 7 -13.17 7.59 -16.85
CA VAL A 7 -14.23 8.62 -16.90
C VAL A 7 -13.69 9.95 -17.43
N GLU A 8 -12.48 10.37 -17.05
CA GLU A 8 -11.81 11.55 -17.60
C GLU A 8 -11.58 11.38 -19.11
N ALA A 9 -11.13 10.21 -19.57
CA ALA A 9 -10.93 9.91 -20.99
C ALA A 9 -12.24 9.92 -21.79
N ASP A 10 -13.31 9.29 -21.27
CA ASP A 10 -14.64 9.25 -21.90
C ASP A 10 -15.28 10.65 -21.99
N MET A 11 -14.99 11.53 -21.02
CA MET A 11 -15.39 12.94 -21.05
C MET A 11 -14.50 13.83 -21.93
N GLY A 12 -13.42 13.28 -22.52
CA GLY A 12 -12.45 14.04 -23.32
C GLY A 12 -11.59 15.01 -22.49
N LEU A 13 -11.47 14.79 -21.19
CA LEU A 13 -10.64 15.57 -20.27
C LEU A 13 -9.20 15.04 -20.25
N PRO A 14 -8.21 15.87 -19.89
CA PRO A 14 -6.86 15.39 -19.58
C PRO A 14 -6.93 14.43 -18.39
N ILE A 15 -6.41 13.21 -18.57
CA ILE A 15 -6.37 12.20 -17.49
C ILE A 15 -5.43 12.69 -16.37
N SER A 16 -5.90 12.60 -15.13
CA SER A 16 -5.15 12.97 -13.93
C SER A 16 -3.87 12.12 -13.78
N PRO A 17 -2.77 12.69 -13.25
CA PRO A 17 -1.55 11.92 -12.98
C PRO A 17 -1.82 10.65 -12.17
N ASN A 18 -1.15 9.56 -12.54
CA ASN A 18 -1.29 8.23 -11.96
C ASN A 18 -2.70 7.60 -12.06
N CYS A 19 -3.61 8.20 -12.86
CA CYS A 19 -4.96 7.67 -13.09
C CYS A 19 -5.11 6.97 -14.45
N ASP A 20 -4.10 6.99 -15.33
CA ASP A 20 -4.13 6.24 -16.59
C ASP A 20 -3.58 4.81 -16.41
N ARG A 21 -4.46 3.82 -16.55
CA ARG A 21 -4.12 2.38 -16.48
C ARG A 21 -3.14 1.89 -17.55
N LYS A 22 -2.86 2.67 -18.60
CA LYS A 22 -1.95 2.31 -19.70
C LYS A 22 -0.51 2.79 -19.48
N THR A 23 -0.32 3.86 -18.70
CA THR A 23 0.98 4.53 -18.52
C THR A 23 1.45 4.57 -17.07
N THR A 24 0.56 4.34 -16.10
CA THR A 24 0.90 4.35 -14.67
C THR A 24 1.55 3.03 -14.26
N ASP A 25 2.84 3.05 -13.92
CA ASP A 25 3.46 1.98 -13.16
C ASP A 25 3.08 2.09 -11.67
N ALA A 26 2.40 1.07 -11.16
CA ALA A 26 1.97 1.00 -9.77
C ALA A 26 3.16 0.96 -8.79
N SER A 27 4.27 0.32 -9.18
CA SER A 27 5.48 0.22 -8.35
C SER A 27 6.17 1.58 -8.20
N ASP A 28 6.31 2.36 -9.29
CA ASP A 28 6.79 3.75 -9.24
C ASP A 28 5.92 4.62 -8.34
N CYS A 29 4.60 4.46 -8.43
CA CYS A 29 3.67 5.17 -7.55
C CYS A 29 3.90 4.82 -6.08
N GLN A 30 4.09 3.53 -5.73
CA GLN A 30 4.38 3.13 -4.34
C GLN A 30 5.75 3.62 -3.87
N VAL A 31 6.81 3.45 -4.67
CA VAL A 31 8.17 3.90 -4.34
C VAL A 31 8.17 5.41 -4.09
N GLY A 32 7.57 6.19 -4.99
CA GLY A 32 7.43 7.64 -4.84
C GLY A 32 6.64 8.03 -3.60
N PHE A 33 5.45 7.45 -3.39
CA PHE A 33 4.57 7.81 -2.27
C PHE A 33 5.18 7.45 -0.91
N ILE A 34 5.75 6.25 -0.77
CA ILE A 34 6.38 5.82 0.50
C ILE A 34 7.62 6.67 0.81
N HIS A 35 8.46 6.94 -0.20
CA HIS A 35 9.72 7.65 -0.02
C HIS A 35 9.55 9.14 0.23
N PHE A 36 8.70 9.82 -0.55
CA PHE A 36 8.57 11.29 -0.51
C PHE A 36 7.45 11.80 0.40
N ILE A 37 6.41 10.99 0.66
CA ILE A 37 5.28 11.38 1.53
C ILE A 37 5.38 10.64 2.87
N LEU A 38 5.23 9.31 2.89
CA LEU A 38 5.04 8.57 4.15
C LEU A 38 6.26 8.64 5.08
N ILE A 39 7.48 8.32 4.61
CA ILE A 39 8.65 8.32 5.48
C ILE A 39 8.93 9.71 6.09
N PRO A 40 8.89 10.83 5.34
CA PRO A 40 9.00 12.17 5.91
C PRO A 40 7.89 12.51 6.92
N SER A 41 6.61 12.24 6.60
CA SER A 41 5.50 12.51 7.50
C SER A 41 5.58 11.71 8.81
N PHE A 42 5.91 10.43 8.74
CA PHE A 42 6.02 9.56 9.92
C PHE A 42 7.26 9.85 10.78
N LYS A 43 8.36 10.35 10.18
CA LYS A 43 9.49 10.90 10.94
C LYS A 43 9.13 12.18 11.68
N LEU A 44 8.41 13.10 11.04
CA LEU A 44 7.94 14.33 11.70
C LEU A 44 6.98 14.00 12.85
N LEU A 45 6.03 13.09 12.65
CA LEU A 45 5.15 12.60 13.71
C LEU A 45 5.94 11.90 14.84
N GLY A 46 7.04 11.22 14.50
CA GLY A 46 7.99 10.63 15.44
C GLY A 46 8.60 11.60 16.46
N GLN A 47 8.74 12.87 16.10
CA GLN A 47 9.23 13.92 17.02
C GLN A 47 8.24 14.21 18.16
N ILE A 48 6.95 13.97 17.93
CA ILE A 48 5.88 14.13 18.91
C ILE A 48 5.60 12.79 19.62
N ILE A 49 5.61 11.69 18.87
CA ILE A 49 5.31 10.34 19.37
C ILE A 49 6.49 9.41 19.01
N PRO A 50 7.54 9.30 19.85
CA PRO A 50 8.76 8.54 19.53
C PRO A 50 8.54 7.05 19.23
N ARG A 51 7.41 6.48 19.68
CA ARG A 51 7.01 5.10 19.34
C ARG A 51 6.73 4.94 17.84
N VAL A 52 6.19 5.98 17.18
CA VAL A 52 5.86 5.96 15.74
C VAL A 52 7.13 5.84 14.89
N GLU A 53 8.17 6.63 15.17
CA GLU A 53 9.43 6.50 14.43
C GLU A 53 10.12 5.15 14.70
N LYS A 54 10.09 4.66 15.94
CA LYS A 54 10.71 3.39 16.30
C LYS A 54 10.02 2.16 15.71
N GLN A 55 8.70 2.18 15.53
CA GLN A 55 7.93 1.01 15.09
C GLN A 55 7.49 1.10 13.62
N ILE A 56 7.02 2.26 13.15
CA ILE A 56 6.39 2.39 11.82
C ILE A 56 7.39 2.71 10.71
N VAL A 57 8.38 3.57 10.96
CA VAL A 57 9.38 3.93 9.93
C VAL A 57 10.21 2.72 9.45
N PRO A 58 10.60 1.73 10.29
CA PRO A 58 11.20 0.49 9.81
C PRO A 58 10.30 -0.33 8.88
N ILE A 59 9.00 -0.42 9.18
CA ILE A 59 8.01 -1.13 8.34
C ILE A 59 7.88 -0.44 6.97
N LEU A 60 7.77 0.90 6.96
CA LEU A 60 7.72 1.69 5.74
C LEU A 60 8.98 1.51 4.88
N ARG A 61 10.17 1.37 5.49
CA ARG A 61 11.42 1.08 4.78
C ARG A 61 11.43 -0.32 4.15
N LYS A 62 11.05 -1.36 4.90
CA LYS A 62 10.93 -2.73 4.38
C LYS A 62 9.94 -2.80 3.20
N ASN A 63 8.82 -2.08 3.29
CA ASN A 63 7.84 -1.96 2.20
C ASN A 63 8.44 -1.23 0.98
N LEU A 64 9.15 -0.11 1.18
CA LEU A 64 9.85 0.61 0.12
C LEU A 64 10.88 -0.27 -0.61
N GLU A 65 11.63 -1.10 0.12
CA GLU A 65 12.58 -2.05 -0.45
C GLU A 65 11.88 -3.15 -1.27
N TYR A 66 10.73 -3.65 -0.80
CA TYR A 66 9.90 -4.59 -1.57
C TYR A 66 9.45 -4.00 -2.91
N TRP A 67 8.89 -2.79 -2.93
CA TRP A 67 8.46 -2.15 -4.19
C TRP A 67 9.62 -1.83 -5.13
N LYS A 68 10.81 -1.49 -4.60
CA LYS A 68 12.02 -1.31 -5.42
C LYS A 68 12.52 -2.61 -6.06
N ARG A 69 12.39 -3.77 -5.38
CA ARG A 69 12.73 -5.08 -5.99
C ARG A 69 11.77 -5.47 -7.12
N LEU A 70 10.52 -5.02 -7.07
CA LEU A 70 9.57 -5.22 -8.17
C LEU A 70 9.87 -4.36 -9.40
N GLN A 71 10.57 -3.23 -9.24
CA GLN A 71 11.04 -2.39 -10.36
C GLN A 71 12.26 -2.98 -11.08
N ASP A 72 13.20 -3.53 -10.33
CA ASP A 72 14.43 -4.12 -10.88
C ASP A 72 14.63 -5.56 -10.35
N PRO A 73 14.20 -6.58 -11.12
CA PRO A 73 14.39 -7.98 -10.78
C PRO A 73 15.87 -8.42 -10.72
N THR A 74 16.83 -7.59 -11.15
CA THR A 74 18.27 -7.93 -11.11
C THR A 74 18.93 -7.68 -9.77
N LEU A 75 18.20 -7.14 -8.78
CA LEU A 75 18.68 -6.91 -7.40
C LEU A 75 18.76 -8.20 -6.55
N GLU A 76 18.41 -9.36 -7.13
CA GLU A 76 18.48 -10.71 -6.54
C GLU A 76 19.94 -11.19 -6.39
N ALA A 77 20.60 -10.84 -5.27
CA ALA A 77 21.89 -11.46 -4.92
C ALA A 77 22.26 -11.54 -3.43
N ASN A 78 21.57 -10.85 -2.50
CA ASN A 78 21.97 -10.90 -1.08
C ASN A 78 20.91 -10.48 -0.04
N SER A 79 19.81 -11.22 0.07
CA SER A 79 19.12 -11.52 1.34
C SER A 79 17.96 -12.46 1.09
N GLU A 80 17.94 -13.61 1.76
CA GLU A 80 16.74 -14.46 1.82
C GLU A 80 15.58 -13.67 2.44
N PRO A 81 14.32 -13.89 2.04
CA PRO A 81 13.19 -13.32 2.74
C PRO A 81 13.08 -13.98 4.11
N GLU A 82 13.61 -13.34 5.16
CA GLU A 82 13.28 -13.73 6.53
C GLU A 82 11.76 -13.73 6.67
N SER A 83 11.22 -14.91 6.98
CA SER A 83 9.82 -15.10 7.28
C SER A 83 9.44 -14.18 8.45
N VAL A 84 8.58 -13.19 8.17
CA VAL A 84 7.88 -12.45 9.23
C VAL A 84 6.88 -13.40 9.86
N SER A 85 7.37 -14.17 10.84
CA SER A 85 6.58 -14.94 11.78
C SER A 85 6.41 -14.11 13.05
N SER A 86 5.30 -13.40 13.14
CA SER A 86 4.78 -12.84 14.38
C SER A 86 3.29 -12.57 14.23
N GLU A 87 2.52 -13.61 14.56
CA GLU A 87 1.24 -13.50 15.25
C GLU A 87 1.15 -12.22 16.09
N GLU A 88 0.12 -11.36 15.90
CA GLU A 88 -0.26 -10.36 16.92
C GLU A 88 -1.76 -9.93 16.85
N SER A 89 -2.54 -10.24 17.90
CA SER A 89 -3.93 -9.80 18.16
C SER A 89 -3.98 -8.73 19.27
N PHE A 90 -5.19 -8.32 19.65
CA PHE A 90 -5.45 -7.08 20.37
C PHE A 90 -6.27 -7.31 21.65
N ASP A 91 -5.59 -7.32 22.80
CA ASP A 91 -6.23 -7.29 24.12
C ASP A 91 -6.43 -5.86 24.64
N ALA A 92 -7.53 -5.65 25.36
CA ALA A 92 -7.94 -4.34 25.87
C ALA A 92 -7.07 -3.77 27.02
N ASP A 93 -5.98 -4.45 27.38
CA ASP A 93 -4.96 -4.04 28.37
C ASP A 93 -3.71 -3.39 27.71
N GLY A 94 -3.61 -3.43 26.37
CA GLY A 94 -2.45 -2.91 25.65
C GLY A 94 -1.23 -3.84 25.63
N SER A 95 -1.39 -5.08 26.10
CA SER A 95 -0.60 -6.23 25.67
C SER A 95 -0.96 -6.63 24.23
N TYR A 96 0.01 -7.17 23.52
CA TYR A 96 -0.11 -7.70 22.16
C TYR A 96 -0.15 -9.26 22.22
N GLU A 97 -0.97 -9.94 21.40
CA GLU A 97 -1.22 -11.41 21.53
C GLU A 97 -1.05 -12.17 20.18
N ALA A 98 -2.07 -12.76 19.52
CA ALA A 98 -1.91 -13.57 18.28
C ALA A 98 -3.11 -13.55 17.28
N GLY A 99 -2.98 -12.91 16.09
CA GLY A 99 -4.11 -12.71 15.15
C GLY A 99 -3.81 -12.96 13.66
N LEU A 100 -4.44 -13.98 13.05
CA LEU A 100 -4.14 -14.48 11.70
C LEU A 100 -5.02 -13.82 10.61
N PHE A 101 -4.41 -13.10 9.65
CA PHE A 101 -5.11 -12.57 8.47
C PHE A 101 -5.15 -13.61 7.34
N GLN A 102 -6.33 -14.16 7.07
CA GLN A 102 -6.53 -15.17 6.02
C GLN A 102 -6.74 -14.50 4.66
N VAL A 103 -5.91 -14.84 3.68
CA VAL A 103 -6.01 -14.32 2.30
C VAL A 103 -7.27 -14.86 1.64
N GLY A 104 -8.33 -14.04 1.61
CA GLY A 104 -9.55 -14.32 0.85
C GLY A 104 -9.27 -14.18 -0.66
N GLU A 105 -9.79 -15.14 -1.44
CA GLU A 105 -9.66 -15.13 -2.90
C GLU A 105 -10.33 -13.91 -3.54
N SER A 106 -9.76 -13.44 -4.65
CA SER A 106 -10.25 -12.30 -5.42
C SER A 106 -11.69 -12.51 -5.90
N PRO A 107 -12.63 -11.57 -5.66
CA PRO A 107 -13.95 -11.62 -6.27
C PRO A 107 -13.82 -11.51 -7.80
N SER A 108 -14.41 -12.46 -8.53
CA SER A 108 -14.45 -12.42 -9.99
C SER A 108 -15.43 -11.33 -10.47
N LEU A 109 -15.05 -10.62 -11.55
CA LEU A 109 -15.81 -9.51 -12.11
C LEU A 109 -17.05 -9.99 -12.91
N SER A 110 -18.08 -10.53 -12.25
CA SER A 110 -19.36 -10.85 -12.89
C SER A 110 -20.55 -11.10 -11.94
N ASP A 111 -20.86 -10.18 -11.02
CA ASP A 111 -22.16 -9.99 -10.34
C ASP A 111 -22.03 -8.86 -9.28
N THR A 112 -23.03 -8.04 -8.91
CA THR A 112 -24.42 -7.85 -9.37
C THR A 112 -24.81 -6.36 -9.24
N SER A 113 -25.68 -5.89 -10.13
CA SER A 113 -26.71 -4.84 -9.91
C SER A 113 -26.41 -3.61 -9.01
N LEU A 114 -25.88 -2.54 -9.60
CA LEU A 114 -26.01 -1.17 -9.06
C LEU A 114 -27.43 -0.59 -9.28
N GLU A 115 -28.44 -1.18 -8.65
CA GLU A 115 -29.71 -0.50 -8.40
C GLU A 115 -30.02 -0.48 -6.90
N ARG A 116 -30.46 0.70 -6.43
CA ARG A 116 -30.77 1.07 -5.03
C ARG A 116 -29.57 1.36 -4.12
N LEU A 117 -29.09 2.60 -4.20
CA LEU A 117 -29.11 3.47 -3.01
C LEU A 117 -29.19 4.97 -3.38
N PHE A 118 -30.30 5.35 -4.03
CA PHE A 118 -30.82 6.72 -4.00
C PHE A 118 -32.11 6.74 -3.18
N VAL A 119 -31.98 6.90 -1.85
CA VAL A 119 -32.85 7.68 -0.95
C VAL A 119 -31.98 8.15 0.21
#